data_AF-A0A3P7LCV4-F1
#
_entry.id   AF-A0A3P7LCV4-F1
#
_cell.length_a   1.000
_cell.length_b   1.000
_cell.length_c   1.000
_cell.angle_alpha   90.00
_cell.angle_beta   90.00
_cell.angle_gamma   90.00
#
_symmetry.space_group_name_H-M   'P 1'
#
loop_
_entity.id
_entity.type
_entity.pdbx_description
1 polymer ?
#
loop_
_entity_poly.entity_id
_entity_poly.type
_entity_poly.pdbx_seq_one_letter_code
_entity_poly.pdbx_strand_id
1 'polypeptide(L)'
;MSAQECITAACLQNLFPNVSKYSPDGHFGSKFVTVVVTGGSENQISFEAYQVSNVAMSLQRANILLPTYDAPELGYIRDTTKEQFVPDVFYSSKDKYGNTVTNIGRPLPVEYLLIDMPVAFPIDPTFTFALQSLPSNKLFPIENRQEMGQTQNFEAFANYLSAVGPTNLRTCLSNFHVLAWLAGQVDLPLNANAGSFDELLKAVKADACFGGKSEAQSLVARWAASSSQWATMRTMADSLLGSKFLFIFSVGLSCGAAKKKIPPA
;
A
#
# COMPACT_ATOMS: atom_id res chain seq x y z
N MET A 1 -8.94 2.19 18.70
CA MET A 1 -7.49 1.87 18.65
C MET A 1 -7.03 1.41 20.03
N SER A 2 -6.33 0.29 20.12
CA SER A 2 -5.73 -0.24 21.36
C SER A 2 -4.40 0.41 21.71
N ALA A 3 -3.91 0.20 22.93
CA ALA A 3 -2.64 0.71 23.42
C ALA A 3 -1.45 0.19 22.59
N GLN A 4 -1.49 -1.08 22.19
CA GLN A 4 -0.46 -1.67 21.33
C GLN A 4 -0.44 -1.04 19.94
N GLU A 5 -1.61 -0.80 19.35
CA GLU A 5 -1.74 -0.09 18.07
C GLU A 5 -1.27 1.36 18.18
N CYS A 6 -1.60 2.05 19.28
CA CYS A 6 -1.15 3.41 19.56
C CYS A 6 0.39 3.50 19.67
N ILE A 7 1.01 2.56 20.39
CA ILE A 7 2.48 2.46 20.49
C ILE A 7 3.11 2.17 19.12
N THR A 8 2.48 1.29 18.32
CA THR A 8 2.95 0.98 16.96
C THR A 8 2.84 2.20 16.05
N ALA A 9 1.74 2.94 16.11
CA ALA A 9 1.53 4.18 15.36
C ALA A 9 2.53 5.27 15.78
N ALA A 10 2.81 5.40 17.09
CA ALA A 10 3.85 6.30 17.60
C ALA A 10 5.24 5.92 17.09
N CYS A 11 5.56 4.63 17.04
CA CYS A 11 6.81 4.12 16.46
C CYS A 11 6.93 4.51 14.97
N LEU A 12 5.88 4.29 14.19
CA LEU A 12 5.86 4.64 12.76
C LEU A 12 5.99 6.15 12.56
N GLN A 13 5.29 6.97 13.34
CA GLN A 13 5.44 8.42 13.30
C GLN A 13 6.87 8.88 13.63
N ASN A 14 7.54 8.23 14.59
CA ASN A 14 8.94 8.52 14.93
C ASN A 14 9.92 8.13 13.81
N LEU A 15 9.61 7.10 13.01
CA LEU A 15 10.40 6.72 11.84
C LEU A 15 10.25 7.71 10.68
N PHE A 16 9.14 8.45 10.62
CA PHE A 16 8.86 9.43 9.57
C PHE A 16 8.67 10.84 10.16
N PRO A 17 9.72 11.47 10.71
CA PRO A 17 9.62 12.80 11.28
C PRO A 17 9.36 13.86 10.20
N ASN A 18 8.53 14.86 10.52
CA ASN A 18 8.23 15.95 9.61
C ASN A 18 9.27 17.08 9.71
N VAL A 19 9.88 17.45 8.58
CA VAL A 19 10.85 18.55 8.50
C VAL A 19 10.14 19.89 8.73
N SER A 20 10.66 20.71 9.64
CA SER A 20 10.12 22.02 9.96
C SER A 20 11.22 23.03 10.24
N LYS A 21 11.23 24.13 9.47
CA LYS A 21 12.18 25.24 9.63
C LYS A 21 12.01 26.01 10.94
N TYR A 22 10.84 25.89 11.57
CA TYR A 22 10.50 26.58 12.82
C TYR A 22 10.83 25.76 14.07
N SER A 23 11.23 24.50 13.90
CA SER A 23 11.66 23.65 15.01
C SER A 23 13.15 23.83 15.26
N PRO A 24 13.61 23.95 16.52
CA PRO A 24 15.04 24.01 16.83
C PRO A 24 15.78 22.75 16.38
N ASP A 25 15.12 21.59 16.42
CA ASP A 25 15.68 20.29 16.01
C ASP A 25 15.55 20.02 14.49
N GLY A 26 15.05 20.99 13.73
CA GLY A 26 14.76 20.87 12.30
C GLY A 26 13.56 19.97 11.96
N HIS A 27 12.97 19.30 12.95
CA HIS A 27 11.84 18.38 12.79
C HIS A 27 10.77 18.65 13.86
N PHE A 28 9.50 18.48 13.52
CA PHE A 28 8.40 18.62 14.47
C PHE A 28 7.23 17.70 14.11
N GLY A 29 6.92 16.78 15.02
CA GLY A 29 5.86 15.79 14.86
C GLY A 29 6.06 14.89 13.63
N SER A 30 4.95 14.34 13.13
CA SER A 30 4.92 13.52 11.92
C SER A 30 3.65 13.77 11.12
N LYS A 31 3.74 13.58 9.80
CA LYS A 31 2.59 13.56 8.89
C LYS A 31 2.08 12.14 8.63
N PHE A 32 2.67 11.14 9.28
CA PHE A 32 2.23 9.77 9.17
C PHE A 32 0.87 9.61 9.85
N VAL A 33 -0.07 8.99 9.13
CA VAL A 33 -1.45 8.77 9.55
C VAL A 33 -1.70 7.27 9.69
N THR A 34 -2.54 6.89 10.64
CA THR A 34 -2.97 5.50 10.84
C THR A 34 -4.46 5.41 10.55
N VAL A 35 -4.86 4.50 9.66
CA VAL A 35 -6.28 4.26 9.33
C VAL A 35 -6.66 2.87 9.80
N VAL A 36 -7.73 2.77 10.57
CA VAL A 36 -8.34 1.53 11.02
C VAL A 36 -9.62 1.30 10.22
N VAL A 37 -9.73 0.12 9.62
CA VAL A 37 -10.94 -0.31 8.91
C VAL A 37 -11.71 -1.24 9.84
N THR A 38 -12.91 -0.82 10.24
CA THR A 38 -13.72 -1.53 11.25
C THR A 38 -15.21 -1.49 10.88
N GLY A 39 -16.05 -2.19 11.64
CA GLY A 39 -17.50 -2.10 11.52
C GLY A 39 -18.02 -0.86 12.24
N GLY A 40 -18.76 0.00 11.54
CA GLY A 40 -19.47 1.13 12.14
C GLY A 40 -20.70 0.70 12.92
N SER A 41 -21.35 1.66 13.59
CA SER A 41 -22.60 1.42 14.35
C SER A 41 -23.74 0.85 13.50
N GLU A 42 -23.73 1.10 12.19
CA GLU A 42 -24.70 0.58 11.23
C GLU A 42 -24.30 -0.76 10.60
N ASN A 43 -23.29 -1.45 11.14
CA ASN A 43 -22.69 -2.68 10.57
C ASN A 43 -22.15 -2.50 9.13
N GLN A 44 -21.83 -1.27 8.75
CA GLN A 44 -21.17 -0.96 7.49
C GLN A 44 -19.66 -0.88 7.69
N ILE A 45 -18.89 -1.07 6.61
CA ILE A 45 -17.43 -0.88 6.65
C ILE A 45 -17.16 0.62 6.87
N SER A 46 -16.57 0.94 8.02
CA SER A 46 -16.20 2.28 8.43
C SER A 46 -14.69 2.46 8.41
N PHE A 47 -14.25 3.68 8.10
CA PHE A 47 -12.85 4.09 8.10
C PHE A 47 -12.64 5.14 9.18
N GLU A 48 -11.77 4.84 10.13
CA GLU A 48 -11.42 5.75 11.22
C GLU A 48 -9.93 6.07 11.10
N ALA A 49 -9.58 7.35 11.00
CA ALA A 49 -8.19 7.77 10.93
C ALA A 49 -7.77 8.47 12.21
N TYR A 50 -6.55 8.15 12.61
CA TYR A 50 -5.94 8.65 13.82
C TYR A 50 -4.52 9.13 13.54
N GLN A 51 -4.12 10.17 14.26
CA GLN A 51 -2.72 10.48 14.51
C GLN A 51 -2.44 10.38 15.99
N VAL A 52 -1.22 9.98 16.32
CA VAL A 52 -0.75 9.99 17.69
C VAL A 52 -0.16 11.37 18.00
N SER A 53 -0.36 11.83 19.23
CA SER A 53 0.18 13.09 19.72
C SER A 53 1.72 13.06 19.82
N ASN A 54 2.34 14.24 19.75
CA ASN A 54 3.80 14.38 19.95
C ASN A 54 4.24 13.89 21.34
N VAL A 55 3.35 13.95 22.34
CA VAL A 55 3.60 13.41 23.68
C VAL A 55 3.75 11.90 23.62
N ALA A 56 2.83 11.20 22.96
CA ALA A 56 2.93 9.76 22.81
C ALA A 56 4.09 9.30 21.92
N MET A 57 4.44 10.07 20.89
CA MET A 57 5.69 9.87 20.15
C MET A 57 6.90 9.92 21.10
N SER A 58 6.93 10.88 22.02
CA SER A 58 8.01 11.04 23.00
C SER A 58 8.03 9.91 24.03
N LEU A 59 6.87 9.49 24.53
CA LEU A 59 6.73 8.36 25.46
C LEU A 59 7.18 7.04 24.84
N GLN A 60 6.83 6.81 23.57
CA GLN A 60 7.27 5.62 22.83
C GLN A 60 8.78 5.66 22.56
N ARG A 61 9.32 6.81 22.15
CA ARG A 61 10.77 6.99 21.92
C ARG A 61 11.58 6.77 23.19
N ALA A 62 11.06 7.24 24.33
CA ALA A 62 11.64 7.00 25.63
C ALA A 62 11.35 5.59 26.18
N ASN A 63 10.60 4.75 25.47
CA ASN A 63 10.24 3.40 25.90
C ASN A 63 9.55 3.39 27.29
N ILE A 64 8.70 4.38 27.56
CA ILE A 64 8.02 4.57 28.85
C ILE A 64 6.62 3.94 28.85
N LEU A 65 5.93 4.04 27.72
CA LEU A 65 4.56 3.54 27.55
C LEU A 65 4.57 2.07 27.15
N LEU A 66 3.87 1.24 27.90
CA LEU A 66 3.65 -0.18 27.63
C LEU A 66 2.16 -0.45 27.35
N PRO A 67 1.85 -1.43 26.49
CA PRO A 67 0.48 -1.93 26.39
C PRO A 67 0.10 -2.64 27.69
N THR A 68 -1.16 -2.57 28.09
CA THR A 68 -1.69 -3.44 29.15
C THR A 68 -2.27 -4.72 28.54
N TYR A 69 -2.35 -5.78 29.33
CA TYR A 69 -2.91 -7.06 28.91
C TYR A 69 -4.44 -7.09 29.04
N ASP A 70 -4.97 -6.64 30.17
CA ASP A 70 -6.40 -6.78 30.51
C ASP A 70 -7.30 -5.69 29.90
N ALA A 71 -6.74 -4.51 29.56
CA ALA A 71 -7.51 -3.31 29.21
C ALA A 71 -6.90 -2.58 27.99
N PRO A 72 -7.20 -2.98 26.74
CA PRO A 72 -6.56 -2.42 25.56
C PRO A 72 -6.69 -0.90 25.40
N GLU A 73 -7.64 -0.25 26.06
CA GLU A 73 -7.83 1.20 26.12
C GLU A 73 -6.87 1.94 27.08
N LEU A 74 -6.12 1.19 27.90
CA LEU A 74 -5.20 1.72 28.90
C LEU A 74 -3.75 1.36 28.56
N GLY A 75 -2.87 2.37 28.66
CA GLY A 75 -1.43 2.21 28.62
C GLY A 75 -0.82 2.22 30.01
N TYR A 76 0.14 1.33 30.27
CA TYR A 76 0.89 1.29 31.51
C TYR A 76 2.17 2.10 31.39
N ILE A 77 2.44 2.97 32.37
CA ILE A 77 3.68 3.73 32.45
C ILE A 77 4.67 2.93 33.28
N ARG A 78 5.87 2.69 32.72
CA ARG A 78 6.91 1.92 33.41
C ARG A 78 7.33 2.55 34.73
N ASP A 79 7.78 1.71 35.65
CA ASP A 79 8.43 2.17 36.86
C ASP A 79 9.87 2.58 36.59
N THR A 80 10.37 3.51 37.39
CA THR A 80 11.77 3.94 37.32
C THR A 80 12.69 2.78 37.72
N THR A 81 13.64 2.46 36.84
CA THR A 81 14.70 1.49 37.12
C THR A 81 16.02 2.22 37.37
N LYS A 82 17.10 1.47 37.66
CA LYS A 82 18.43 2.07 37.85
C LYS A 82 19.00 2.63 36.54
N GLU A 83 18.60 2.04 35.42
CA GLU A 83 19.07 2.37 34.07
C GLU A 83 18.24 3.47 33.42
N GLN A 84 16.97 3.62 33.81
CA GLN A 84 16.03 4.52 33.18
C GLN A 84 15.16 5.27 34.21
N PHE A 85 15.26 6.59 34.18
CA PHE A 85 14.35 7.47 34.92
C PHE A 85 13.02 7.62 34.18
N VAL A 86 11.91 7.33 34.87
CA VAL A 86 10.56 7.55 34.36
C VAL A 86 9.87 8.65 35.17
N PRO A 87 9.55 9.81 34.57
CA PRO A 87 8.85 10.87 35.27
C PRO A 87 7.41 10.48 35.60
N ASP A 88 6.82 11.16 36.58
CA ASP A 88 5.40 11.04 36.84
C ASP A 88 4.60 11.68 35.71
N VAL A 89 3.72 10.88 35.10
CA VAL A 89 2.84 11.29 34.02
C VAL A 89 1.47 11.61 34.62
N PHE A 90 0.95 12.79 34.30
CA PHE A 90 -0.37 13.23 34.70
C PHE A 90 -1.21 13.55 33.48
N TYR A 91 -2.53 13.39 33.61
CA TYR A 91 -3.48 13.80 32.59
C TYR A 91 -4.65 14.57 33.22
N SER A 92 -5.20 15.51 32.47
CA SER A 92 -6.34 16.32 32.93
C SER A 92 -7.65 15.77 32.38
N SER A 93 -8.62 15.52 33.25
CA SER A 93 -9.99 15.17 32.87
C SER A 93 -10.97 16.22 33.37
N LYS A 94 -12.15 16.30 32.75
CA LYS A 94 -13.25 17.11 33.24
C LYS A 94 -14.16 16.26 34.11
N ASP A 95 -14.47 16.75 35.31
CA ASP A 95 -15.44 16.10 36.20
C ASP A 95 -16.88 16.35 35.74
N LYS A 96 -17.84 15.77 36.47
CA LYS A 96 -19.29 15.93 36.21
C LYS A 96 -19.79 17.38 36.36
N TYR A 97 -19.00 18.24 37.01
CA TYR A 97 -19.30 19.64 37.28
C TYR A 97 -18.55 20.59 36.32
N GLY A 98 -17.78 20.06 35.38
CA GLY A 98 -17.00 20.83 34.40
C GLY A 98 -15.65 21.35 34.92
N ASN A 99 -15.23 20.96 36.12
CA ASN A 99 -13.92 21.33 36.67
C ASN A 99 -12.82 20.45 36.08
N THR A 100 -11.64 21.03 35.84
CA THR A 100 -10.46 20.30 35.39
C THR A 100 -9.76 19.66 36.58
N VAL A 101 -9.73 18.33 36.63
CA VAL A 101 -9.03 17.55 37.65
C VAL A 101 -7.79 16.90 37.03
N THR A 102 -6.68 16.91 37.77
CA THR A 102 -5.44 16.25 37.35
C THR A 102 -5.36 14.86 37.98
N ASN A 103 -5.25 13.83 37.14
CA ASN A 103 -5.15 12.43 37.55
C ASN A 103 -3.76 11.88 37.25
N ILE A 104 -3.36 10.86 37.99
CA ILE A 104 -2.10 10.13 37.79
C ILE A 104 -2.28 9.16 36.62
N GLY A 105 -1.39 9.20 35.63
CA GLY A 105 -1.40 8.36 34.43
C GLY A 105 -0.88 6.94 34.64
N ARG A 106 -1.19 6.30 35.77
CA ARG A 106 -0.78 4.92 36.09
C ARG A 106 -2.03 4.11 36.51
N PRO A 107 -2.85 3.62 35.57
CA PRO A 107 -2.68 3.58 34.11
C PRO A 107 -3.15 4.85 33.37
N LEU A 108 -2.61 5.08 32.18
CA LEU A 108 -2.93 6.23 31.32
C LEU A 108 -3.93 5.82 30.22
N PRO A 109 -5.11 6.44 30.12
CA PRO A 109 -6.03 6.18 29.03
C PRO A 109 -5.44 6.64 27.69
N VAL A 110 -5.44 5.77 26.69
CA VAL A 110 -4.78 6.07 25.41
C VAL A 110 -5.56 7.06 24.55
N GLU A 111 -6.84 7.30 24.84
CA GLU A 111 -7.67 8.31 24.17
C GLU A 111 -7.04 9.72 24.25
N TYR A 112 -6.39 10.07 25.36
CA TYR A 112 -5.72 11.37 25.53
C TYR A 112 -4.47 11.53 24.66
N LEU A 113 -3.98 10.43 24.10
CA LEU A 113 -2.80 10.41 23.23
C LEU A 113 -3.16 10.44 21.75
N LEU A 114 -4.44 10.25 21.41
CA LEU A 114 -4.94 10.14 20.04
C LEU A 114 -5.56 11.46 19.57
N ILE A 115 -5.46 11.68 18.27
CA ILE A 115 -6.05 12.80 17.55
C ILE A 115 -6.86 12.22 16.40
N ASP A 116 -8.16 12.50 16.38
CA ASP A 116 -9.06 12.06 15.33
C ASP A 116 -8.86 12.87 14.05
N MET A 117 -8.79 12.18 12.92
CA MET A 117 -8.61 12.78 11.60
C MET A 117 -9.81 12.46 10.71
N PRO A 118 -10.34 13.45 9.95
CA PRO A 118 -11.44 13.20 9.04
C PRO A 118 -10.99 12.30 7.89
N VAL A 119 -11.82 11.31 7.57
CA VAL A 119 -11.64 10.41 6.42
C VAL A 119 -12.74 10.68 5.41
N ALA A 120 -12.38 10.87 4.15
CA ALA A 120 -13.34 11.06 3.08
C ALA A 120 -12.78 10.59 1.73
N PHE A 121 -13.70 10.28 0.82
CA PHE A 121 -13.39 10.10 -0.59
C PHE A 121 -13.81 11.35 -1.37
N PRO A 122 -13.06 11.75 -2.41
CA PRO A 122 -13.47 12.84 -3.27
C PRO A 122 -14.79 12.48 -3.99
N ILE A 123 -15.68 13.47 -4.15
CA ILE A 123 -16.97 13.29 -4.84
C ILE A 123 -16.74 12.80 -6.27
N ASP A 124 -15.84 13.49 -6.99
CA ASP A 124 -15.35 13.06 -8.28
C ASP A 124 -14.00 12.34 -8.09
N PRO A 125 -13.92 11.03 -8.36
CA PRO A 125 -12.73 10.26 -8.07
C PRO A 125 -11.57 10.65 -9.00
N THR A 126 -10.52 11.20 -8.41
CA THR A 126 -9.26 11.50 -9.10
C THR A 126 -8.25 10.41 -8.79
N PHE A 127 -7.82 9.67 -9.81
CA PHE A 127 -6.88 8.57 -9.65
C PHE A 127 -5.50 8.95 -10.18
N THR A 128 -4.46 8.74 -9.37
CA THR A 128 -3.06 8.86 -9.82
C THR A 128 -2.63 7.66 -10.67
N PHE A 129 -3.09 6.46 -10.31
CA PHE A 129 -2.87 5.23 -11.08
C PHE A 129 -4.10 4.92 -11.93
N ALA A 130 -3.91 4.26 -13.07
CA ALA A 130 -5.01 3.97 -13.98
C ALA A 130 -6.03 3.01 -13.36
N LEU A 131 -7.31 3.33 -13.50
CA LEU A 131 -8.38 2.41 -13.14
C LEU A 131 -8.31 1.18 -14.05
N GLN A 132 -8.23 0.00 -13.44
CA GLN A 132 -8.18 -1.26 -14.17
C GLN A 132 -9.59 -1.79 -14.38
N SER A 133 -10.08 -1.75 -15.61
CA SER A 133 -11.38 -2.32 -16.00
C SER A 133 -11.24 -3.80 -16.40
N LEU A 134 -10.39 -4.55 -15.71
CA LEU A 134 -10.17 -5.98 -15.96
C LEU A 134 -10.83 -6.83 -14.86
N PRO A 135 -11.34 -8.03 -15.21
CA PRO A 135 -11.85 -8.96 -14.21
C PRO A 135 -10.73 -9.42 -13.28
N SER A 136 -11.08 -9.76 -12.03
CA SER A 136 -10.10 -10.02 -10.96
C SER A 136 -9.08 -11.11 -11.27
N ASN A 137 -9.44 -12.08 -12.11
CA ASN A 137 -8.57 -13.17 -12.55
C ASN A 137 -7.51 -12.75 -13.58
N LYS A 138 -7.59 -11.53 -14.10
CA LYS A 138 -6.65 -10.95 -15.07
C LYS A 138 -5.90 -9.75 -14.51
N LEU A 139 -6.08 -9.40 -13.24
CA LEU A 139 -5.34 -8.31 -12.59
C LEU A 139 -3.93 -8.78 -12.21
N PHE A 140 -3.00 -7.83 -12.16
CA PHE A 140 -1.66 -8.12 -11.65
C PHE A 140 -1.73 -8.38 -10.12
N PRO A 141 -1.12 -9.45 -9.60
CA PRO A 141 -1.13 -9.78 -8.17
C PRO A 141 -0.52 -8.68 -7.29
N ILE A 142 -1.10 -8.47 -6.11
CA ILE A 142 -0.56 -7.56 -5.08
C ILE A 142 0.60 -8.26 -4.35
N GLU A 143 1.61 -7.50 -3.94
CA GLU A 143 2.78 -8.01 -3.21
C GLU A 143 2.39 -8.65 -1.86
N ASN A 144 3.26 -9.54 -1.36
CA ASN A 144 3.11 -10.18 -0.05
C ASN A 144 1.81 -10.99 0.14
N ARG A 145 1.23 -11.53 -0.94
CA ARG A 145 0.01 -12.38 -0.91
C ARG A 145 0.22 -13.80 -1.46
N GLN A 146 1.46 -14.30 -1.40
CA GLN A 146 1.81 -15.64 -1.91
C GLN A 146 1.02 -16.74 -1.19
N GLU A 147 0.78 -16.59 0.11
CA GLU A 147 -0.03 -17.52 0.92
C GLU A 147 -1.50 -17.58 0.48
N MET A 148 -2.00 -16.51 -0.14
CA MET A 148 -3.34 -16.48 -0.74
C MET A 148 -3.38 -17.01 -2.18
N GLY A 149 -2.26 -17.54 -2.68
CA GLY A 149 -2.09 -17.99 -4.07
C GLY A 149 -1.86 -16.86 -5.07
N GLN A 150 -1.71 -15.61 -4.61
CA GLN A 150 -1.42 -14.45 -5.45
C GLN A 150 0.10 -14.22 -5.49
N THR A 151 0.78 -14.85 -6.47
CA THR A 151 2.24 -14.73 -6.61
C THR A 151 2.61 -13.79 -7.75
N GLN A 152 3.44 -12.79 -7.46
CA GLN A 152 4.03 -11.93 -8.48
C GLN A 152 5.19 -12.66 -9.18
N ASN A 153 4.95 -13.09 -10.41
CA ASN A 153 5.97 -13.67 -11.27
C ASN A 153 5.87 -13.09 -12.68
N PHE A 154 6.88 -13.37 -13.50
CA PHE A 154 6.93 -12.86 -14.86
C PHE A 154 5.78 -13.42 -15.73
N GLU A 155 5.29 -14.62 -15.44
CA GLU A 155 4.12 -15.20 -16.10
C GLU A 155 2.84 -14.40 -15.84
N ALA A 156 2.59 -13.99 -14.59
CA ALA A 156 1.47 -13.14 -14.19
C ALA A 156 1.56 -11.77 -14.87
N PHE A 157 2.77 -11.20 -14.98
CA PHE A 157 3.00 -9.97 -15.72
C PHE A 157 2.70 -10.13 -17.22
N ALA A 158 3.17 -11.21 -17.86
CA ALA A 158 2.90 -11.47 -19.28
C ALA A 158 1.40 -11.68 -19.55
N ASN A 159 0.71 -12.47 -18.71
CA ASN A 159 -0.73 -12.65 -18.79
C ASN A 159 -1.48 -11.31 -18.63
N TYR A 160 -1.06 -10.49 -17.66
CA TYR A 160 -1.62 -9.15 -17.43
C TYR A 160 -1.43 -8.23 -18.64
N LEU A 161 -0.21 -8.17 -19.20
CA LEU A 161 0.12 -7.38 -20.38
C LEU A 161 -0.71 -7.82 -21.61
N SER A 162 -0.94 -9.13 -21.77
CA SER A 162 -1.79 -9.67 -22.84
C SER A 162 -3.27 -9.33 -22.66
N ALA A 163 -3.75 -9.29 -21.41
CA ALA A 163 -5.14 -9.00 -21.07
C ALA A 163 -5.50 -7.54 -21.31
N VAL A 164 -4.58 -6.61 -21.04
CA VAL A 164 -4.78 -5.17 -21.28
C VAL A 164 -4.74 -4.83 -22.78
N GLY A 165 -3.90 -5.55 -23.53
CA GLY A 165 -3.68 -5.33 -24.96
C GLY A 165 -2.67 -4.20 -25.26
N PRO A 166 -2.12 -4.16 -26.49
CA PRO A 166 -1.04 -3.24 -26.86
C PRO A 166 -1.47 -1.76 -26.93
N THR A 167 -2.76 -1.50 -27.19
CA THR A 167 -3.33 -0.15 -27.30
C THR A 167 -3.43 0.57 -25.96
N ASN A 168 -3.53 -0.18 -24.86
CA ASN A 168 -3.72 0.35 -23.50
C ASN A 168 -2.47 0.20 -22.63
N LEU A 169 -1.27 0.20 -23.23
CA LEU A 169 0.00 0.00 -22.54
C LEU A 169 0.19 0.95 -21.35
N ARG A 170 -0.24 2.22 -21.48
CA ARG A 170 -0.21 3.19 -20.37
C ARG A 170 -1.05 2.72 -19.17
N THR A 171 -2.25 2.21 -19.41
CA THR A 171 -3.11 1.67 -18.34
C THR A 171 -2.48 0.44 -17.67
N CYS A 172 -1.73 -0.36 -18.43
CA CYS A 172 -0.96 -1.49 -17.91
C CYS A 172 0.16 -1.03 -16.96
N LEU A 173 0.98 -0.08 -17.39
CA LEU A 173 2.17 0.36 -16.66
C LEU A 173 1.87 1.38 -15.56
N SER A 174 0.73 2.08 -15.63
CA SER A 174 0.23 2.98 -14.59
C SER A 174 -0.46 2.18 -13.47
N ASN A 175 0.26 1.19 -12.91
CA ASN A 175 -0.15 0.42 -11.75
C ASN A 175 1.02 0.36 -10.75
N PHE A 176 0.73 0.69 -9.48
CA PHE A 176 1.74 0.73 -8.43
C PHE A 176 2.44 -0.62 -8.22
N HIS A 177 1.69 -1.71 -8.12
CA HIS A 177 2.22 -3.06 -7.88
C HIS A 177 3.09 -3.55 -9.03
N VAL A 178 2.73 -3.23 -10.28
CA VAL A 178 3.56 -3.53 -11.45
C VAL A 178 4.88 -2.76 -11.40
N LEU A 179 4.83 -1.46 -11.13
CA LEU A 179 6.03 -0.62 -11.05
C LEU A 179 6.93 -1.03 -9.88
N ALA A 180 6.35 -1.33 -8.72
CA ALA A 180 7.07 -1.80 -7.54
C ALA A 180 7.73 -3.17 -7.79
N TRP A 181 7.02 -4.08 -8.44
CA TRP A 181 7.56 -5.39 -8.82
C TRP A 181 8.73 -5.24 -9.79
N LEU A 182 8.57 -4.46 -10.88
CA LEU A 182 9.62 -4.18 -11.87
C LEU A 182 10.86 -3.55 -11.21
N ALA A 183 10.66 -2.57 -10.32
CA ALA A 183 11.75 -1.92 -9.61
C ALA A 183 12.54 -2.89 -8.71
N GLY A 184 11.86 -3.89 -8.13
CA GLY A 184 12.46 -4.89 -7.26
C GLY A 184 13.13 -6.06 -7.97
N GLN A 185 12.90 -6.27 -9.28
CA GLN A 185 13.53 -7.36 -10.02
C GLN A 185 14.92 -6.94 -10.53
N VAL A 186 15.98 -7.52 -9.97
CA VAL A 186 17.37 -7.27 -10.42
C VAL A 186 17.66 -7.96 -11.75
N ASP A 187 17.07 -9.14 -11.97
CA ASP A 187 17.34 -10.00 -13.13
C ASP A 187 16.57 -9.58 -14.40
N LEU A 188 15.63 -8.64 -14.28
CA LEU A 188 14.89 -8.14 -15.43
C LEU A 188 15.64 -6.98 -16.12
N PRO A 189 15.59 -6.89 -17.47
CA PRO A 189 16.24 -5.81 -18.21
C PRO A 189 15.74 -4.41 -17.84
N LEU A 190 14.51 -4.33 -17.33
CA LEU A 190 13.87 -3.09 -16.88
C LEU A 190 13.85 -3.04 -15.35
N ASN A 191 15.00 -2.75 -14.75
CA ASN A 191 15.14 -2.62 -13.29
C ASN A 191 15.31 -1.14 -12.88
N ALA A 192 15.23 -0.86 -11.59
CA ALA A 192 15.34 0.51 -11.06
C ALA A 192 16.69 1.19 -11.36
N ASN A 193 17.75 0.42 -11.63
CA ASN A 193 19.09 0.94 -11.94
C ASN A 193 19.24 1.29 -13.43
N ALA A 194 18.27 0.93 -14.27
CA ALA A 194 18.27 1.28 -15.67
C ALA A 194 17.73 2.69 -15.87
N GLY A 195 18.48 3.53 -16.59
CA GLY A 195 18.01 4.89 -16.92
C GLY A 195 16.67 4.96 -17.66
N SER A 196 16.28 3.86 -18.34
CA SER A 196 14.97 3.76 -18.99
C SER A 196 13.80 3.66 -18.01
N PHE A 197 14.01 3.20 -16.76
CA PHE A 197 12.96 3.12 -15.75
C PHE A 197 12.56 4.50 -15.23
N ASP A 198 13.51 5.41 -15.05
CA ASP A 198 13.21 6.80 -14.69
C ASP A 198 12.43 7.53 -15.79
N GLU A 199 12.74 7.24 -17.05
CA GLU A 199 11.98 7.76 -18.19
C GLU A 199 10.54 7.24 -18.21
N LEU A 200 10.34 5.96 -17.88
CA LEU A 200 9.00 5.38 -17.71
C LEU A 200 8.23 6.09 -16.60
N LEU A 201 8.84 6.29 -15.43
CA LEU A 201 8.19 6.97 -14.31
C LEU A 201 7.78 8.40 -14.66
N LYS A 202 8.65 9.13 -15.38
CA LYS A 202 8.32 10.48 -15.89
C LYS A 202 7.16 10.44 -16.88
N ALA A 203 7.15 9.48 -17.82
CA ALA A 203 6.09 9.32 -18.81
C ALA A 203 4.74 8.97 -18.16
N VAL A 204 4.73 8.09 -17.15
CA VAL A 204 3.51 7.72 -16.40
C VAL A 204 3.03 8.88 -15.52
N LYS A 205 3.93 9.64 -14.90
CA LYS A 205 3.60 10.75 -14.00
C LYS A 205 3.06 11.99 -14.72
N ALA A 206 3.35 12.20 -16.01
CA ALA A 206 2.95 13.39 -16.77
C ALA A 206 1.44 13.70 -16.71
N ASP A 207 0.59 12.70 -16.43
CA ASP A 207 -0.85 12.83 -16.27
C ASP A 207 -1.29 13.40 -14.89
N ALA A 208 -0.48 13.18 -13.84
CA ALA A 208 -0.83 13.56 -12.46
C ALA A 208 -0.74 15.08 -12.20
N CYS A 209 -0.15 15.84 -13.13
CA CYS A 209 0.16 17.26 -12.96
C CYS A 209 -0.32 18.11 -14.15
N PHE A 210 -1.59 18.03 -14.55
CA PHE A 210 -2.25 18.92 -15.55
C PHE A 210 -2.20 18.52 -17.04
N GLY A 211 -1.77 17.30 -17.40
CA GLY A 211 -1.77 16.82 -18.79
C GLY A 211 -3.12 16.22 -19.25
N GLY A 212 -3.47 16.35 -20.53
CA GLY A 212 -4.62 15.65 -21.11
C GLY A 212 -4.30 14.16 -21.34
N LYS A 213 -5.25 13.26 -21.09
CA LYS A 213 -5.10 11.78 -21.21
C LYS A 213 -4.40 11.29 -22.50
N SER A 214 -4.55 12.04 -23.61
CA SER A 214 -3.96 11.74 -24.92
C SER A 214 -2.44 11.94 -24.96
N GLU A 215 -1.92 12.96 -24.28
CA GLU A 215 -0.50 13.30 -24.29
C GLU A 215 0.33 12.25 -23.53
N ALA A 216 -0.15 11.84 -22.34
CA ALA A 216 0.51 10.82 -21.53
C ALA A 216 0.59 9.45 -22.24
N GLN A 217 -0.46 9.06 -22.98
CA GLN A 217 -0.43 7.83 -23.79
C GLN A 217 0.65 7.90 -24.88
N SER A 218 0.81 9.06 -25.52
CA SER A 218 1.84 9.25 -26.54
C SER A 218 3.26 9.19 -25.99
N LEU A 219 3.48 9.69 -24.77
CA LEU A 219 4.80 9.65 -24.10
C LEU A 219 5.20 8.22 -23.73
N VAL A 220 4.26 7.44 -23.18
CA VAL A 220 4.50 6.02 -22.88
C VAL A 220 4.76 5.23 -24.17
N ALA A 221 4.01 5.50 -25.24
CA ALA A 221 4.23 4.85 -26.54
C ALA A 221 5.62 5.20 -27.13
N ARG A 222 6.04 6.47 -27.02
CA ARG A 222 7.36 6.92 -27.45
C ARG A 222 8.47 6.25 -26.66
N TRP A 223 8.35 6.19 -25.34
CA TRP A 223 9.29 5.49 -24.47
C TRP A 223 9.37 3.99 -24.81
N ALA A 224 8.22 3.34 -25.06
CA ALA A 224 8.17 1.93 -25.42
C ALA A 224 8.88 1.66 -26.77
N ALA A 225 8.86 2.62 -27.69
CA ALA A 225 9.56 2.52 -28.97
C ALA A 225 11.07 2.79 -28.86
N SER A 226 11.50 3.66 -27.95
CA SER A 226 12.93 4.00 -27.77
C SER A 226 13.67 3.05 -26.83
N SER A 227 12.97 2.38 -25.92
CA SER A 227 13.58 1.52 -24.90
C SER A 227 13.89 0.11 -25.44
N SER A 228 15.18 -0.18 -25.63
CA SER A 228 15.65 -1.55 -25.96
C SER A 228 15.38 -2.56 -24.86
N GLN A 229 15.36 -2.11 -23.60
CA GLN A 229 15.05 -2.93 -22.43
C GLN A 229 13.59 -3.35 -22.42
N TRP A 230 12.68 -2.41 -22.69
CA TRP A 230 11.26 -2.73 -22.87
C TRP A 230 11.04 -3.69 -24.04
N ALA A 231 11.71 -3.49 -25.17
CA ALA A 231 11.62 -4.39 -26.32
C ALA A 231 12.03 -5.83 -25.94
N THR A 232 13.13 -5.99 -25.20
CA THR A 232 13.60 -7.29 -24.72
C THR A 232 12.58 -7.93 -23.77
N MET A 233 12.04 -7.15 -22.81
CA MET A 233 11.03 -7.63 -21.88
C MET A 233 9.73 -8.03 -22.59
N ARG A 234 9.35 -7.30 -23.64
CA ARG A 234 8.20 -7.61 -24.49
C ARG A 234 8.40 -8.93 -25.23
N THR A 235 9.57 -9.15 -25.83
CA THR A 235 9.92 -10.42 -26.49
C THR A 235 9.86 -11.60 -25.52
N MET A 236 10.36 -11.43 -24.29
CA MET A 236 10.26 -12.48 -23.26
C MET A 236 8.79 -12.80 -22.91
N ALA A 237 7.95 -11.77 -22.76
CA ALA A 237 6.53 -11.95 -22.46
C ALA A 237 5.79 -12.66 -23.62
N ASP A 238 6.04 -12.24 -24.86
CA ASP A 238 5.42 -12.82 -26.04
C ASP A 238 5.87 -14.29 -26.24
N SER A 239 7.12 -14.63 -25.96
CA SER A 239 7.64 -16.01 -26.01
C SER A 239 6.95 -16.96 -25.02
N LEU A 240 6.67 -16.50 -23.80
CA LEU A 240 5.98 -17.30 -22.79
C LEU A 240 4.51 -17.54 -23.15
N LEU A 241 3.84 -16.52 -23.68
CA LEU A 241 2.45 -16.63 -24.13
C LEU A 241 2.33 -17.50 -25.39
N GLY A 242 3.28 -17.39 -26.33
CA GLY A 242 3.35 -18.23 -27.52
C GLY A 242 3.58 -19.71 -27.18
N SER A 243 4.42 -19.99 -26.18
CA SER A 243 4.67 -21.36 -25.70
C SER A 243 3.39 -22.01 -25.12
N LYS A 244 2.55 -21.24 -24.43
CA LYS A 244 1.23 -21.72 -23.96
C LYS A 244 0.26 -22.02 -25.10
N PHE A 245 0.26 -21.19 -26.15
CA PHE A 245 -0.59 -21.42 -27.32
C PHE A 245 -0.22 -22.72 -28.05
N LEU A 246 1.09 -23.00 -28.16
CA LEU A 246 1.59 -24.25 -28.74
C LEU A 246 1.25 -25.49 -27.87
N PHE A 247 1.31 -25.36 -26.54
CA PHE A 247 0.96 -26.43 -25.61
C PHE A 247 -0.54 -26.77 -25.62
N ILE A 248 -1.43 -25.77 -25.68
CA ILE A 248 -2.88 -26.00 -25.79
C ILE A 248 -3.22 -26.68 -27.12
N PHE A 249 -2.56 -26.31 -28.23
CA PHE A 249 -2.75 -26.99 -29.51
C PHE A 249 -2.21 -28.43 -29.52
N SER A 250 -1.10 -28.70 -28.83
CA SER A 250 -0.54 -30.06 -28.69
C SER A 250 -1.48 -30.98 -27.90
N VAL A 251 -2.09 -30.49 -26.81
CA VAL A 251 -3.07 -31.27 -26.02
C VAL A 251 -4.42 -31.38 -26.75
N GLY A 252 -4.83 -30.36 -27.50
CA GLY A 252 -6.05 -30.36 -28.31
C GLY A 252 -6.01 -31.30 -29.52
N LEU A 253 -4.82 -31.54 -30.11
CA LEU A 253 -4.67 -32.51 -31.21
C LEU A 253 -4.68 -33.98 -30.73
N SER A 254 -4.42 -34.26 -29.45
CA SER A 254 -4.42 -35.64 -28.94
C SER A 254 -5.82 -36.17 -28.61
N CYS A 255 -6.88 -35.35 -28.68
CA CYS A 255 -8.25 -35.76 -28.38
C CYS A 255 -9.13 -35.65 -29.64
N GLY A 256 -8.83 -36.46 -30.65
CA GLY A 256 -9.50 -36.38 -31.95
C GLY A 256 -9.52 -37.69 -32.74
N ALA A 257 -10.03 -38.80 -32.18
CA ALA A 257 -10.60 -39.91 -32.97
C ALA A 257 -11.30 -40.97 -32.09
N ALA A 258 -12.60 -40.80 -31.84
CA ALA A 258 -13.49 -41.93 -31.52
C ALA A 258 -14.94 -41.61 -31.91
N LYS A 259 -15.27 -41.73 -33.20
CA LYS A 259 -16.67 -41.75 -33.66
C LYS A 259 -17.28 -43.12 -33.29
N LYS A 260 -18.12 -43.17 -32.26
CA LYS A 260 -18.96 -44.34 -31.95
C LYS A 260 -20.33 -44.15 -32.62
N LYS A 261 -20.63 -44.99 -33.62
CA LYS A 261 -21.95 -45.13 -34.26
C LYS A 261 -22.98 -45.59 -33.22
N ILE A 262 -24.16 -44.97 -33.23
CA ILE A 262 -25.36 -45.39 -32.48
C ILE A 262 -26.37 -45.93 -33.51
N PRO A 263 -26.93 -47.15 -33.36
CA PRO A 263 -28.02 -47.62 -34.21
C PRO A 263 -29.39 -47.17 -33.68
N PRO A 264 -30.41 -47.06 -34.55
CA PRO A 264 -31.72 -46.51 -34.19
C PRO A 264 -32.62 -47.55 -33.51
N ALA A 265 -33.54 -47.05 -32.68
CA ALA A 265 -34.78 -47.71 -32.27
C ALA A 265 -35.95 -46.97 -32.93
#